data_AF-A0A948BPF0-F1
#
_entry.id   AF-A0A948BPF0-F1
#
_cell.length_a   1.000
_cell.length_b   1.000
_cell.length_c   1.000
_cell.angle_alpha   90.00
_cell.angle_beta   90.00
_cell.angle_gamma   90.00
#
_symmetry.space_group_name_H-M   'P 1'
#
loop_
_entity.id
_entity.type
_entity.pdbx_description
1 polymer ?
#
loop_
_entity_poly.entity_id
_entity_poly.type
_entity_poly.pdbx_seq_one_letter_code
_entity_poly.pdbx_strand_id
1 'polypeptide(L)'
;MIRRGFQLKLSIIFACVMILVLFASGYLIYKTALGEQKEELRSKIVSMAKLSSLLINGDLHSSIKPEIASQATPAYIEIKSILEKIRKSDSLIDSVYTMVKSNKEDIWVFIVDSGNKRGITAYCGERYDVSRFPEMRKAFTVPSVDKKCNIDKWGMFLSGYAPIYNSQKEVVAIVGIDVTAKSIQRLQLLLAKKIGM
;
A
#
# COMPACT_ATOMS: atom_id res chain seq x y z
N MET A 1 -32.16 -40.11 44.02
CA MET A 1 -31.22 -38.96 44.03
C MET A 1 -30.04 -39.10 43.04
N ILE A 2 -29.50 -40.30 42.81
CA ILE A 2 -28.29 -40.55 41.96
C ILE A 2 -28.47 -40.11 40.48
N ARG A 3 -29.68 -40.27 39.91
CA ARG A 3 -29.99 -39.92 38.52
C ARG A 3 -29.85 -38.41 38.19
N ARG A 4 -30.15 -37.51 39.14
CA ARG A 4 -30.03 -36.05 38.96
C ARG A 4 -28.57 -35.59 38.89
N GLY A 5 -27.67 -36.20 39.68
CA GLY A 5 -26.25 -35.87 39.66
C GLY A 5 -25.53 -36.28 38.37
N PHE A 6 -25.94 -37.41 37.78
CA PHE A 6 -25.41 -37.86 36.48
C PHE A 6 -25.87 -36.96 35.33
N GLN A 7 -27.15 -36.60 35.28
CA GLN A 7 -27.68 -35.69 34.26
C GLN A 7 -27.05 -34.29 34.36
N LEU A 8 -26.83 -33.77 35.57
CA LEU A 8 -26.18 -32.47 35.76
C LEU A 8 -24.74 -32.45 35.22
N LYS A 9 -23.95 -33.49 35.53
CA LYS A 9 -22.56 -33.63 35.02
C LYS A 9 -22.53 -33.68 33.50
N LEU A 10 -23.44 -34.45 32.90
CA LEU A 10 -23.56 -34.57 31.45
C LEU A 10 -23.95 -33.22 30.80
N SER A 11 -24.92 -32.51 31.36
CA SER A 11 -25.31 -31.18 30.88
C SER A 11 -24.20 -30.15 30.98
N ILE A 12 -23.39 -30.17 32.05
CA ILE A 12 -22.22 -29.29 32.19
C ILE A 12 -21.18 -29.60 31.11
N ILE A 13 -20.90 -30.89 30.84
CA ILE A 13 -19.97 -31.29 29.78
C ILE A 13 -20.47 -30.80 28.41
N PHE A 14 -21.75 -31.00 28.09
CA PHE A 14 -22.33 -30.50 26.83
C PHE A 14 -22.25 -28.97 26.74
N ALA A 15 -22.56 -28.26 27.81
CA ALA A 15 -22.44 -26.80 27.85
C ALA A 15 -20.99 -26.34 27.64
N CYS A 16 -20.02 -26.98 28.28
CA CYS A 16 -18.60 -26.69 28.09
C CYS A 16 -18.14 -26.97 26.65
N VAL A 17 -18.57 -28.09 26.05
CA VAL A 17 -18.25 -28.41 24.66
C VAL A 17 -18.89 -27.40 23.70
N MET A 18 -20.15 -27.02 23.92
CA MET A 18 -20.80 -25.98 23.11
C MET A 18 -20.06 -24.64 23.21
N ILE A 19 -19.69 -24.22 24.42
CA ILE A 19 -18.92 -22.99 24.64
C ILE A 19 -17.56 -23.07 23.91
N LEU A 20 -16.87 -24.21 24.01
CA LEU A 20 -15.59 -24.41 23.35
C LEU A 20 -15.73 -24.34 21.81
N VAL A 21 -16.77 -24.96 21.26
CA VAL A 21 -17.08 -24.88 19.83
C VAL A 21 -17.39 -23.45 19.40
N LEU A 22 -18.15 -22.68 20.20
CA LEU A 22 -18.44 -21.28 19.92
C LEU A 22 -17.19 -20.40 19.94
N PHE A 23 -16.30 -20.60 20.89
CA PHE A 23 -15.02 -19.87 20.93
C PHE A 23 -14.11 -20.25 19.76
N ALA A 24 -14.02 -21.54 19.42
CA ALA A 24 -13.21 -22.00 18.30
C ALA A 24 -13.74 -21.46 16.97
N SER A 25 -15.06 -21.51 16.74
CA SER A 25 -15.67 -20.97 15.52
C SER A 25 -15.52 -19.45 15.45
N GLY A 26 -15.77 -18.74 16.55
CA GLY A 26 -15.56 -17.29 16.64
C GLY A 26 -14.12 -16.89 16.35
N TYR A 27 -13.14 -17.62 16.87
CA TYR A 27 -11.72 -17.39 16.60
C TYR A 27 -11.36 -17.62 15.12
N LEU A 28 -11.86 -18.70 14.50
CA LEU A 28 -11.64 -18.97 13.08
C LEU A 28 -12.24 -17.89 12.19
N ILE A 29 -13.49 -17.49 12.45
CA ILE A 29 -14.17 -16.41 11.73
C ILE A 29 -13.39 -15.11 11.85
N TYR A 30 -12.97 -14.75 13.07
CA TYR A 30 -12.17 -13.55 13.32
C TYR A 30 -10.86 -13.56 12.53
N LYS A 31 -10.13 -14.69 12.53
CA LYS A 31 -8.87 -14.83 11.80
C LYS A 31 -9.07 -14.70 10.29
N THR A 32 -10.11 -15.33 9.73
CA THR A 32 -10.44 -15.25 8.31
C THR A 32 -10.83 -13.84 7.91
N ALA A 33 -11.72 -13.19 8.67
CA ALA A 33 -12.16 -11.83 8.42
C ALA A 33 -10.99 -10.82 8.43
N LEU A 34 -10.04 -10.98 9.36
CA LEU A 34 -8.82 -10.15 9.38
C LEU A 34 -7.91 -10.39 8.17
N GLY A 35 -7.84 -11.63 7.68
CA GLY A 35 -7.09 -11.96 6.47
C GLY A 35 -7.70 -11.28 5.25
N GLU A 36 -9.01 -11.43 5.07
CA GLU A 36 -9.76 -10.86 3.95
C GLU A 36 -9.65 -9.33 3.89
N GLN A 37 -9.83 -8.63 5.02
CA GLN A 37 -9.67 -7.17 5.08
C GLN A 37 -8.28 -6.70 4.65
N LYS A 38 -7.23 -7.45 5.00
CA LYS A 38 -5.86 -7.11 4.59
C LYS A 38 -5.67 -7.29 3.10
N GLU A 39 -6.17 -8.38 2.53
CA GLU A 39 -6.07 -8.62 1.08
C GLU A 39 -6.92 -7.62 0.29
N GLU A 40 -8.10 -7.25 0.77
CA GLU A 40 -8.93 -6.21 0.16
C GLU A 40 -8.19 -4.86 0.14
N LEU A 41 -7.61 -4.46 1.28
CA LEU A 41 -6.82 -3.23 1.36
C LEU A 41 -5.63 -3.27 0.37
N ARG A 42 -4.89 -4.38 0.33
CA ARG A 42 -3.78 -4.56 -0.61
C ARG A 42 -4.22 -4.49 -2.06
N SER A 43 -5.32 -5.16 -2.41
CA SER A 43 -5.93 -5.13 -3.74
C SER A 43 -6.33 -3.70 -4.14
N LYS A 44 -6.92 -2.95 -3.21
CA LYS A 44 -7.24 -1.53 -3.41
C LYS A 44 -5.98 -0.71 -3.70
N ILE A 45 -4.92 -0.91 -2.91
CA ILE A 45 -3.65 -0.17 -3.07
C ILE A 45 -2.97 -0.48 -4.40
N VAL A 46 -2.86 -1.76 -4.81
CA VAL A 46 -2.33 -2.14 -6.14
C VAL A 46 -3.16 -1.53 -7.25
N SER A 47 -4.49 -1.56 -7.12
CA SER A 47 -5.40 -1.00 -8.12
C SER A 47 -5.20 0.50 -8.27
N MET A 48 -5.02 1.23 -7.16
CA MET A 48 -4.69 2.66 -7.19
C MET A 48 -3.34 2.90 -7.88
N ALA A 49 -2.30 2.11 -7.59
CA ALA A 49 -1.00 2.23 -8.24
C ALA A 49 -1.10 1.97 -9.75
N LYS A 50 -1.82 0.91 -10.15
CA LYS A 50 -2.06 0.56 -11.55
C LYS A 50 -2.82 1.65 -12.30
N LEU A 51 -3.88 2.20 -11.73
CA LEU A 51 -4.64 3.28 -12.35
C LEU A 51 -3.82 4.57 -12.43
N SER A 52 -3.01 4.84 -11.41
CA SER A 52 -2.12 6.00 -11.38
C SER A 52 -1.04 5.93 -12.46
N SER A 53 -0.50 4.74 -12.75
CA SER A 53 0.51 4.59 -13.80
C SER A 53 -0.03 4.90 -15.20
N LEU A 54 -1.34 4.72 -15.43
CA LEU A 54 -2.01 5.08 -16.69
C LEU A 54 -2.14 6.59 -16.90
N LEU A 55 -2.08 7.38 -15.83
CA LEU A 55 -2.21 8.85 -15.89
C LEU A 55 -0.86 9.54 -16.17
N ILE A 56 0.25 8.81 -16.11
CA ILE A 56 1.59 9.36 -16.27
C ILE A 56 2.05 9.10 -17.70
N ASN A 57 2.36 10.17 -18.43
CA ASN A 57 2.97 10.06 -19.76
C ASN A 57 4.43 9.58 -19.60
N GLY A 58 4.70 8.32 -19.98
CA GLY A 58 6.02 7.70 -19.87
C GLY A 58 7.10 8.33 -20.77
N ASP A 59 6.73 8.84 -21.94
CA ASP A 59 7.66 9.54 -22.83
C ASP A 59 8.11 10.87 -22.21
N LEU A 60 7.14 11.63 -21.68
CA LEU A 60 7.43 12.87 -20.96
C LEU A 60 8.26 12.59 -19.70
N HIS A 61 7.92 11.55 -18.95
CA HIS A 61 8.67 11.15 -17.75
C HIS A 61 10.13 10.82 -18.07
N SER A 62 10.37 10.10 -19.16
CA SER A 62 11.71 9.70 -19.62
C SER A 62 12.58 10.90 -20.03
N SER A 63 11.98 12.05 -20.35
CA SER A 63 12.72 13.29 -20.65
C SER A 63 13.32 13.97 -19.40
N ILE A 64 12.85 13.60 -18.20
CA ILE A 64 13.28 14.19 -16.93
C ILE A 64 14.60 13.55 -16.49
N LYS A 65 15.67 14.34 -16.45
CA LYS A 65 16.96 13.87 -15.96
C LYS A 65 16.94 13.71 -14.43
N PRO A 66 17.63 12.70 -13.86
CA PRO A 66 17.70 12.46 -12.42
C PRO A 66 18.64 13.46 -11.72
N GLU A 67 18.27 14.73 -11.74
CA GLU A 67 19.03 15.84 -11.18
C GLU A 67 18.11 16.89 -10.56
N ILE A 68 18.57 17.55 -9.51
CA ILE A 68 17.76 18.54 -8.76
C ILE A 68 17.27 19.68 -9.67
N ALA A 69 18.08 20.08 -10.67
CA ALA A 69 17.72 21.12 -11.62
C ALA A 69 16.46 20.78 -12.45
N SER A 70 16.19 19.48 -12.69
CA SER A 70 14.99 19.03 -13.39
C SER A 70 13.71 19.43 -12.69
N GLN A 71 13.72 19.71 -11.37
CA GLN A 71 12.53 20.09 -10.62
C GLN A 71 11.91 21.42 -11.08
N ALA A 72 12.69 22.28 -11.76
CA ALA A 72 12.22 23.53 -12.34
C ALA A 72 11.69 23.37 -13.77
N THR A 73 11.83 22.20 -14.38
CA THR A 73 11.42 21.98 -15.78
C THR A 73 9.91 21.84 -15.91
N PRO A 74 9.32 22.24 -17.07
CA PRO A 74 7.89 22.05 -17.31
C PRO A 74 7.44 20.59 -17.20
N ALA A 75 8.25 19.65 -17.71
CA ALA A 75 7.96 18.21 -17.66
C ALA A 75 7.82 17.71 -16.21
N TYR A 76 8.74 18.10 -15.32
CA TYR A 76 8.66 17.75 -13.91
C TYR A 76 7.42 18.35 -13.24
N ILE A 77 7.14 19.63 -13.49
CA ILE A 77 6.00 20.34 -12.89
C ILE A 77 4.68 19.71 -13.32
N GLU A 78 4.55 19.35 -14.59
CA GLU A 78 3.37 18.67 -15.13
C GLU A 78 3.12 17.32 -14.45
N ILE A 79 4.14 16.45 -14.42
CA ILE A 79 4.02 15.14 -13.77
C ILE A 79 3.76 15.31 -12.27
N LYS A 80 4.45 16.23 -11.59
CA LYS A 80 4.21 16.49 -10.17
C LYS A 80 2.78 16.93 -9.91
N SER A 81 2.19 17.77 -10.76
CA SER A 81 0.78 18.17 -10.65
C SER A 81 -0.16 16.97 -10.75
N ILE A 82 0.13 16.02 -11.65
CA ILE A 82 -0.63 14.77 -11.77
C ILE A 82 -0.51 13.94 -10.48
N LEU A 83 0.71 13.73 -9.96
CA LEU A 83 0.92 12.96 -8.73
C LEU A 83 0.23 13.61 -7.52
N GLU A 84 0.25 14.95 -7.43
CA GLU A 84 -0.45 15.68 -6.38
C GLU A 84 -1.98 15.53 -6.45
N LYS A 85 -2.55 15.51 -7.66
CA LYS A 85 -3.99 15.26 -7.86
C LYS A 85 -4.36 13.84 -7.41
N ILE A 86 -3.56 12.84 -7.77
CA ILE A 86 -3.73 11.45 -7.32
C ILE A 86 -3.64 11.36 -5.79
N ARG A 87 -2.60 11.96 -5.18
CA ARG A 87 -2.47 11.98 -3.72
C ARG A 87 -3.70 12.59 -3.03
N LYS A 88 -4.29 13.64 -3.62
CA LYS A 88 -5.47 14.33 -3.07
C LYS A 88 -6.79 13.60 -3.34
N SER A 89 -6.83 12.61 -4.23
CA SER A 89 -8.09 11.95 -4.63
C SER A 89 -8.62 10.96 -3.60
N ASP A 90 -7.75 10.38 -2.76
CA ASP A 90 -8.15 9.50 -1.66
C ASP A 90 -7.37 9.86 -0.38
N SER A 91 -8.10 10.09 0.70
CA SER A 91 -7.54 10.38 2.03
C SER A 91 -6.62 9.29 2.59
N LEU A 92 -6.68 8.07 2.03
CA LEU A 92 -5.82 6.95 2.37
C LEU A 92 -4.36 7.19 1.92
N ILE A 93 -4.17 7.83 0.77
CA ILE A 93 -2.86 8.05 0.14
C ILE A 93 -2.08 9.09 0.93
N ASP A 94 -0.83 8.80 1.28
CA ASP A 94 0.06 9.75 1.97
C ASP A 94 0.99 10.46 0.98
N SER A 95 1.59 9.71 0.06
CA SER A 95 2.48 10.20 -1.00
C SER A 95 2.29 9.36 -2.27
N VAL A 96 2.62 9.99 -3.40
CA VAL A 96 2.76 9.34 -4.71
C VAL A 96 4.07 9.80 -5.33
N TYR A 97 4.86 8.88 -5.84
CA TYR A 97 6.18 9.15 -6.40
C TYR A 97 6.48 8.24 -7.59
N THR A 98 7.54 8.58 -8.31
CA THR A 98 8.06 7.78 -9.42
C THR A 98 9.53 7.48 -9.21
N MET A 99 9.95 6.27 -9.63
CA MET A 99 11.34 5.85 -9.55
C MET A 99 11.81 5.17 -10.84
N VAL A 100 13.09 5.31 -11.12
CA VAL A 100 13.81 4.60 -12.19
C VAL A 100 14.91 3.74 -11.60
N LYS A 101 15.34 2.70 -12.33
CA LYS A 101 16.53 1.93 -11.96
C LYS A 101 17.78 2.79 -12.16
N SER A 102 18.77 2.63 -11.28
CA SER A 102 20.12 3.13 -11.55
C SER A 102 21.00 2.05 -12.19
N ASN A 103 22.26 2.37 -12.44
CA ASN A 103 23.28 1.41 -12.90
C ASN A 103 23.65 0.36 -11.84
N LYS A 104 23.22 0.52 -10.58
CA LYS A 104 23.39 -0.47 -9.50
C LYS A 104 22.06 -1.17 -9.25
N GLU A 105 22.10 -2.50 -9.16
CA GLU A 105 20.92 -3.38 -9.10
C GLU A 105 19.88 -2.97 -8.05
N ASP A 106 20.32 -2.76 -6.80
CA ASP A 106 19.45 -2.42 -5.67
C ASP A 106 19.37 -0.92 -5.37
N ILE A 107 19.95 -0.05 -6.20
CA ILE A 107 19.82 1.41 -6.01
C ILE A 107 18.91 1.97 -7.08
N TRP A 108 17.79 2.52 -6.66
CA TRP A 108 16.86 3.20 -7.54
C TRP A 108 16.89 4.69 -7.28
N VAL A 109 16.30 5.46 -8.18
CA VAL A 109 16.38 6.92 -8.17
C VAL A 109 14.98 7.51 -8.23
N PHE A 110 14.64 8.38 -7.29
CA PHE A 110 13.42 9.16 -7.33
C PHE A 110 13.49 10.18 -8.47
N ILE A 111 12.44 10.23 -9.30
CA ILE A 111 12.35 11.21 -10.39
C ILE A 111 11.37 12.32 -10.03
N VAL A 112 10.12 11.98 -9.70
CA VAL A 112 9.10 12.97 -9.29
C VAL A 112 8.39 12.47 -8.04
N ASP A 113 8.21 13.35 -7.06
CA ASP A 113 7.47 13.08 -5.84
C ASP A 113 6.45 14.21 -5.58
N SER A 114 5.22 13.82 -5.27
CA SER A 114 4.11 14.70 -4.86
C SER A 114 4.33 15.40 -3.51
N GLY A 115 5.26 14.89 -2.71
CA GLY A 115 5.41 15.17 -1.29
C GLY A 115 4.32 14.50 -0.44
N ASN A 116 4.64 14.16 0.80
CA ASN A 116 3.67 13.58 1.72
C ASN A 116 2.73 14.66 2.32
N LYS A 117 1.77 14.24 3.17
CA LYS A 117 0.84 15.15 3.85
C LYS A 117 1.50 16.18 4.78
N ARG A 118 2.77 15.99 5.14
CA ARG A 118 3.57 16.95 5.93
C ARG A 118 4.44 17.85 5.05
N GLY A 119 4.35 17.73 3.72
CA GLY A 119 5.15 18.49 2.77
C GLY A 119 6.58 17.98 2.59
N ILE A 120 6.92 16.82 3.15
CA ILE A 120 8.25 16.20 2.96
C ILE A 120 8.25 15.48 1.61
N THR A 121 9.25 15.75 0.78
CA THR A 121 9.39 15.20 -0.58
C THR A 121 10.81 14.68 -0.78
N ALA A 122 10.97 13.60 -1.54
CA ALA A 122 12.25 13.26 -2.13
C ALA A 122 12.62 14.30 -3.20
N TYR A 123 13.91 14.56 -3.37
CA TYR A 123 14.41 15.41 -4.47
C TYR A 123 14.62 14.58 -5.75
N CYS A 124 14.58 15.25 -6.91
CA CYS A 124 14.85 14.58 -8.18
C CYS A 124 16.32 14.13 -8.23
N GLY A 125 16.55 12.85 -8.51
CA GLY A 125 17.89 12.26 -8.48
C GLY A 125 18.26 11.61 -7.14
N GLU A 126 17.37 11.64 -6.14
CA GLU A 126 17.62 11.03 -4.84
C GLU A 126 17.73 9.50 -4.94
N ARG A 127 18.87 8.96 -4.48
CA ARG A 127 19.13 7.52 -4.49
C ARG A 127 18.49 6.82 -3.31
N TYR A 128 17.94 5.64 -3.55
CA TYR A 128 17.26 4.83 -2.56
C TYR A 128 17.63 3.36 -2.69
N ASP A 129 17.92 2.72 -1.56
CA ASP A 129 18.24 1.30 -1.49
C ASP A 129 16.96 0.47 -1.40
N VAL A 130 16.68 -0.29 -2.46
CA VAL A 130 15.49 -1.12 -2.59
C VAL A 130 15.69 -2.58 -2.17
N SER A 131 16.90 -2.96 -1.70
CA SER A 131 17.26 -4.35 -1.37
C SER A 131 16.28 -5.02 -0.40
N ARG A 132 15.74 -4.25 0.56
CA ARG A 132 14.77 -4.71 1.57
C ARG A 132 13.31 -4.69 1.11
N PHE A 133 13.02 -4.26 -0.11
CA PHE A 133 11.67 -4.05 -0.63
C PHE A 133 11.38 -4.99 -1.82
N PRO A 134 11.11 -6.28 -1.57
CA PRO A 134 10.97 -7.28 -2.63
C PRO A 134 9.79 -7.00 -3.57
N GLU A 135 8.69 -6.42 -3.06
CA GLU A 135 7.52 -6.13 -3.89
C GLU A 135 7.79 -4.92 -4.79
N MET A 136 8.41 -3.86 -4.28
CA MET A 136 8.90 -2.74 -5.09
C MET A 136 9.78 -3.22 -6.24
N ARG A 137 10.75 -4.13 -5.99
CA ARG A 137 11.64 -4.66 -7.04
C ARG A 137 10.90 -5.39 -8.17
N LYS A 138 9.75 -6.00 -7.90
CA LYS A 138 8.90 -6.66 -8.92
C LYS A 138 8.10 -5.66 -9.76
N ALA A 139 7.97 -4.42 -9.31
CA ALA A 139 7.09 -3.42 -9.91
C ALA A 139 7.43 -3.05 -11.36
N PHE A 140 8.68 -3.25 -11.79
CA PHE A 140 9.07 -3.09 -13.20
C PHE A 140 8.52 -4.19 -14.12
N THR A 141 7.96 -5.27 -13.57
CA THR A 141 7.40 -6.40 -14.33
C THR A 141 5.90 -6.49 -14.14
N VAL A 142 5.44 -6.37 -12.89
CA VAL A 142 4.01 -6.52 -12.56
C VAL A 142 3.62 -5.53 -11.46
N PRO A 143 2.36 -5.04 -11.47
CA PRO A 143 1.82 -4.34 -10.31
C PRO A 143 1.96 -5.19 -9.05
N SER A 144 2.34 -4.57 -7.95
CA SER A 144 2.66 -5.27 -6.69
C SER A 144 2.34 -4.38 -5.48
N VAL A 145 2.29 -4.99 -4.30
CA VAL A 145 2.04 -4.30 -3.04
C VAL A 145 2.77 -5.01 -1.93
N ASP A 146 3.24 -4.23 -0.97
CA ASP A 146 3.90 -4.76 0.20
C ASP A 146 3.04 -5.77 0.97
N LYS A 147 3.67 -6.86 1.39
CA LYS A 147 3.02 -7.88 2.23
C LYS A 147 2.84 -7.43 3.67
N LYS A 148 3.60 -6.44 4.13
CA LYS A 148 3.55 -5.90 5.49
C LYS A 148 3.96 -4.44 5.45
N CYS A 149 3.60 -3.68 6.48
CA CYS A 149 4.10 -2.32 6.59
C CYS A 149 5.63 -2.33 6.70
N ASN A 150 6.29 -1.48 5.93
CA ASN A 150 7.72 -1.26 5.98
C ASN A 150 8.00 0.09 6.65
N ILE A 151 9.17 0.19 7.31
CA ILE A 151 9.62 1.43 7.95
C ILE A 151 10.80 1.98 7.16
N ASP A 152 10.75 3.27 6.86
CA ASP A 152 11.85 4.03 6.29
C ASP A 152 11.99 5.41 6.98
N LYS A 153 12.79 6.30 6.39
CA LYS A 153 13.07 7.62 6.94
C LYS A 153 11.86 8.58 6.90
N TRP A 154 10.84 8.30 6.10
CA TRP A 154 9.63 9.09 5.99
C TRP A 154 8.50 8.55 6.87
N GLY A 155 8.58 7.31 7.33
CA GLY A 155 7.62 6.74 8.28
C GLY A 155 7.39 5.24 8.11
N MET A 156 6.18 4.80 8.46
CA MET A 156 5.72 3.43 8.32
C MET A 156 4.60 3.35 7.29
N PHE A 157 4.82 2.59 6.22
CA PHE A 157 3.96 2.57 5.05
C PHE A 157 3.63 1.16 4.60
N LEU A 158 2.43 1.00 4.05
CA LEU A 158 2.04 -0.11 3.19
C LEU A 158 1.94 0.45 1.78
N SER A 159 2.84 0.03 0.90
CA SER A 159 3.02 0.70 -0.39
C SER A 159 2.63 -0.21 -1.56
N GLY A 160 2.01 0.40 -2.58
CA GLY A 160 1.69 -0.26 -3.85
C GLY A 160 2.47 0.34 -4.99
N TYR A 161 2.74 -0.48 -5.98
CA TYR A 161 3.63 -0.16 -7.08
C TYR A 161 3.07 -0.65 -8.41
N ALA A 162 3.33 0.10 -9.47
CA ALA A 162 2.98 -0.31 -10.82
C ALA A 162 3.98 0.23 -11.86
N PRO A 163 4.20 -0.51 -12.96
CA PRO A 163 5.06 -0.03 -14.05
C PRO A 163 4.39 1.11 -14.82
N ILE A 164 5.21 2.07 -15.23
CA ILE A 164 4.87 3.16 -16.16
C ILE A 164 5.46 2.79 -17.51
N TYR A 165 4.62 2.83 -18.55
CA TYR A 165 4.99 2.49 -19.91
C TYR A 165 5.13 3.74 -20.77
N ASN A 166 6.09 3.75 -21.69
CA ASN A 166 6.17 4.74 -22.76
C ASN A 166 5.26 4.35 -23.95
N SER A 167 5.21 5.18 -25.00
CA SER A 167 4.39 4.90 -26.19
C SER A 167 4.81 3.63 -26.94
N GLN A 168 6.06 3.17 -26.76
CA GLN A 168 6.61 1.92 -27.30
C GLN A 168 6.27 0.68 -26.44
N LYS A 169 5.50 0.84 -25.35
CA LYS A 169 5.16 -0.21 -24.38
C LYS A 169 6.36 -0.76 -23.61
N GLU A 170 7.42 0.02 -23.49
CA GLU A 170 8.58 -0.29 -22.65
C GLU A 170 8.37 0.28 -21.26
N VAL A 171 8.80 -0.47 -20.24
CA VAL A 171 8.72 0.01 -18.85
C VAL A 171 9.87 0.97 -18.59
N VAL A 172 9.55 2.25 -18.43
CA VAL A 172 10.55 3.32 -18.24
C VAL A 172 10.74 3.71 -16.78
N ALA A 173 9.71 3.51 -15.96
CA ALA A 173 9.70 3.84 -14.53
C ALA A 173 8.67 3.00 -13.78
N ILE A 174 8.61 3.19 -12.47
CA ILE A 174 7.47 2.75 -11.66
C ILE A 174 6.81 3.95 -10.99
N VAL A 175 5.53 3.83 -10.67
CA VAL A 175 4.84 4.67 -9.69
C VAL A 175 4.77 3.91 -8.37
N GLY A 176 5.02 4.60 -7.26
CA GLY A 176 4.78 4.14 -5.91
C GLY A 176 3.72 4.99 -5.22
N ILE A 177 2.84 4.33 -4.46
CA ILE A 177 1.82 4.96 -3.62
C ILE A 177 2.04 4.47 -2.19
N ASP A 178 2.33 5.38 -1.27
CA ASP A 178 2.46 5.02 0.15
C ASP A 178 1.16 5.31 0.90
N VAL A 179 0.78 4.35 1.75
CA VAL A 179 -0.34 4.48 2.68
C VAL A 179 0.20 4.32 4.10
N THR A 180 -0.04 5.30 4.97
CA THR A 180 0.42 5.22 6.37
C THR A 180 -0.47 4.31 7.21
N ALA A 181 0.10 3.71 8.26
CA ALA A 181 -0.66 3.01 9.29
C ALA A 181 -1.78 3.88 9.91
N LYS A 182 -1.53 5.19 10.07
CA LYS A 182 -2.53 6.16 10.54
C LYS A 182 -3.69 6.31 9.54
N SER A 183 -3.42 6.35 8.23
CA SER A 183 -4.46 6.35 7.20
C SER A 183 -5.31 5.08 7.26
N ILE A 184 -4.69 3.91 7.47
CA ILE A 184 -5.38 2.61 7.60
C ILE A 184 -6.28 2.61 8.84
N GLN A 185 -5.76 3.03 9.99
CA GLN A 185 -6.54 3.11 11.23
C GLN A 185 -7.72 4.06 11.08
N ARG A 186 -7.54 5.21 10.41
CA ARG A 186 -8.62 6.16 10.14
C ARG A 186 -9.70 5.54 9.24
N LEU A 187 -9.31 4.79 8.22
CA LEU A 187 -10.26 4.07 7.36
C LEU A 187 -11.08 3.07 8.18
N GLN A 188 -10.44 2.28 9.06
CA GLN A 188 -11.13 1.34 9.94
C GLN A 188 -12.14 2.03 10.87
N LEU A 189 -11.78 3.18 11.46
CA LEU A 189 -12.69 3.97 12.29
C LEU A 189 -13.90 4.50 11.51
N LEU A 190 -13.70 4.95 10.27
CA LEU A 190 -14.78 5.43 9.40
C LEU A 190 -15.74 4.29 9.02
N LEU A 191 -15.19 3.10 8.73
CA LEU A 191 -15.99 1.92 8.43
C LEU A 191 -16.80 1.47 9.65
N ALA A 192 -16.20 1.43 10.84
CA ALA A 192 -16.89 1.12 12.09
C ALA A 192 -18.07 2.07 12.34
N LYS A 193 -17.85 3.39 12.20
CA LYS A 193 -18.89 4.41 12.37
C LYS A 193 -20.03 4.28 11.35
N LYS A 194 -19.71 3.88 10.10
CA LYS A 194 -20.72 3.71 9.03
C LYS A 194 -21.59 2.48 9.22
N ILE A 195 -21.11 1.47 9.97
CA ILE A 195 -21.83 0.24 10.30
C ILE A 195 -22.70 0.41 11.57
N GLY A 196 -22.71 1.58 12.21
CA GLY A 196 -23.60 1.88 13.33
C GLY A 196 -23.10 1.34 14.68
N MET A 197 -21.78 1.25 14.85
CA MET A 197 -21.14 1.18 16.17
C MET A 197 -20.69 2.56 16.64
#